data_AF-A0A7J5E0X8-F1
#
_entry.id   AF-A0A7J5E0X8-F1
#
_cell.length_a   1.000
_cell.length_b   1.000
_cell.length_c   1.000
_cell.angle_alpha   90.00
_cell.angle_beta   90.00
_cell.angle_gamma   90.00
#
_symmetry.space_group_name_H-M   'P 1'
#
loop_
_entity.id
_entity.type
_entity.pdbx_description
1 polymer ?
#
loop_
_entity_poly.entity_id
_entity_poly.type
_entity_poly.pdbx_seq_one_letter_code
_entity_poly.pdbx_strand_id
1 'polypeptide(L)'
;MAARGVLALVCGLLLTAGCSSVGPGPSPDEPTGAGSRVATGDPQVLQDVVDSVFTLPGRAQLRRMRVNRFVHNWGLERCGGKPPPLDGTSDRYEQGLYPDLDLIREKGFIEPDEKFTYGREECQIGDVVAQRMPTFRDWLGLTVPWDEITQSVLQDESLIPVKATMATCLRVRTRLEVSDEDPALSYMGSVNKAVLEDYSTQKIMKYSVPFADCGEDYYATLARLLEKKRPALIERHREVLEKFAAELVEVGYVP
;
A
#
# COMPACT_ATOMS: atom_id res chain seq x y z
N MET A 1 -17.69 16.77 21.36
CA MET A 1 -16.84 17.97 21.14
C MET A 1 -15.42 17.62 21.53
N ALA A 2 -14.50 17.76 20.55
CA ALA A 2 -13.03 17.79 20.62
C ALA A 2 -12.29 16.57 21.20
N ALA A 3 -11.10 16.16 20.73
CA ALA A 3 -10.44 16.15 19.42
C ALA A 3 -9.17 15.28 19.63
N ARG A 4 -8.74 14.60 18.57
CA ARG A 4 -7.47 13.85 18.45
C ARG A 4 -6.26 14.76 18.63
N GLY A 5 -5.08 14.19 18.89
CA GLY A 5 -3.80 14.89 18.66
C GLY A 5 -2.56 14.16 19.16
N VAL A 6 -1.90 13.46 18.24
CA VAL A 6 -0.60 12.76 18.37
C VAL A 6 0.57 13.73 18.13
N LEU A 7 1.71 13.40 18.75
CA LEU A 7 3.12 13.78 18.53
C LEU A 7 3.47 15.20 18.04
N ALA A 8 4.44 15.80 18.76
CA ALA A 8 5.39 16.74 18.21
C ALA A 8 6.81 16.25 18.51
N LEU A 9 7.62 16.04 17.46
CA LEU A 9 9.07 16.06 17.55
C LEU A 9 9.64 16.52 16.21
N VAL A 10 10.17 17.74 16.18
CA VAL A 10 11.05 18.25 15.11
C VAL A 10 12.09 19.18 15.74
N CYS A 11 13.34 18.99 15.33
CA CYS A 11 14.42 19.98 15.07
C CYS A 11 15.77 19.32 15.42
N GLY A 12 16.80 19.27 14.57
CA GLY A 12 17.04 19.83 13.25
C GLY A 12 18.55 19.95 13.00
N LEU A 13 18.96 20.11 11.72
CA LEU A 13 20.06 20.99 11.22
C LEU A 13 21.52 20.58 11.58
N LEU A 14 22.58 20.62 10.76
CA LEU A 14 22.94 21.28 9.49
C LEU A 14 24.25 20.69 8.88
N LEU A 15 24.29 20.66 7.54
CA LEU A 15 25.35 20.95 6.55
C LEU A 15 26.86 21.07 6.92
N THR A 16 27.71 20.52 6.01
CA THR A 16 28.81 21.13 5.19
C THR A 16 29.94 20.09 4.94
N ALA A 17 30.19 19.62 3.71
CA ALA A 17 31.01 20.17 2.60
C ALA A 17 32.54 20.24 2.86
N GLY A 18 33.36 19.60 2.01
CA GLY A 18 34.76 20.04 1.82
C GLY A 18 35.83 19.02 1.38
N CYS A 19 36.00 18.89 0.06
CA CYS A 19 37.25 18.83 -0.73
C CYS A 19 38.24 17.64 -0.73
N SER A 20 38.60 17.33 -1.99
CA SER A 20 39.48 16.33 -2.60
C SER A 20 40.98 16.37 -2.24
N SER A 21 41.67 15.25 -2.55
CA SER A 21 43.07 15.26 -2.98
C SER A 21 43.34 14.20 -4.08
N VAL A 22 44.48 14.34 -4.76
CA VAL A 22 44.74 14.03 -6.18
C VAL A 22 45.78 12.90 -6.37
N GLY A 23 45.55 12.00 -7.34
CA GLY A 23 46.54 11.29 -8.21
C GLY A 23 47.32 10.10 -7.61
N PRO A 24 47.85 9.14 -8.42
CA PRO A 24 48.30 9.31 -9.82
C PRO A 24 47.95 8.19 -10.85
N GLY A 25 47.97 8.57 -12.15
CA GLY A 25 48.60 7.85 -13.29
C GLY A 25 48.03 6.50 -13.80
N PRO A 26 47.64 6.38 -15.09
CA PRO A 26 47.08 5.15 -15.65
C PRO A 26 48.17 4.16 -16.09
N SER A 27 47.96 2.87 -15.83
CA SER A 27 48.65 1.79 -16.54
C SER A 27 47.80 1.33 -17.73
N PRO A 28 48.39 1.18 -18.92
CA PRO A 28 47.70 0.66 -20.10
C PRO A 28 47.78 -0.87 -20.06
N ASP A 29 46.62 -1.53 -20.00
CA ASP A 29 46.32 -2.78 -20.70
C ASP A 29 44.93 -3.30 -20.27
N GLU A 30 44.13 -3.67 -21.27
CA GLU A 30 42.91 -4.51 -21.18
C GLU A 30 41.57 -3.86 -20.77
N PRO A 31 40.42 -4.41 -21.23
CA PRO A 31 39.85 -4.02 -22.51
C PRO A 31 38.50 -3.30 -22.33
N THR A 32 38.20 -2.42 -23.29
CA THR A 32 36.87 -1.91 -23.61
C THR A 32 35.78 -2.97 -23.52
N GLY A 33 34.86 -2.84 -22.57
CA GLY A 33 33.72 -3.77 -22.53
C GLY A 33 32.86 -3.82 -21.28
N ALA A 34 32.50 -2.69 -20.68
CA ALA A 34 31.29 -2.62 -19.86
C ALA A 34 30.84 -1.16 -19.77
N GLY A 35 29.97 -0.76 -20.69
CA GLY A 35 29.14 0.40 -20.44
C GLY A 35 28.44 0.17 -19.11
N SER A 36 28.80 0.98 -18.12
CA SER A 36 28.09 1.11 -16.87
C SER A 36 26.68 1.62 -17.19
N ARG A 37 25.82 0.69 -17.61
CA ARG A 37 24.39 0.85 -17.45
C ARG A 37 24.17 0.71 -15.96
N VAL A 38 24.03 1.86 -15.29
CA VAL A 38 23.20 1.94 -14.09
C VAL A 38 21.98 1.06 -14.38
N ALA A 39 21.83 -0.04 -13.64
CA ALA A 39 20.74 -0.97 -13.83
C ALA A 39 19.45 -0.18 -13.67
N THR A 40 18.82 0.19 -14.79
CA THR A 40 17.41 0.56 -14.79
C THR A 40 16.69 -0.63 -14.19
N GLY A 41 16.29 -0.50 -12.92
CA GLY A 41 15.59 -1.54 -12.18
C GLY A 41 14.38 -2.04 -12.97
N ASP A 42 13.95 -3.27 -12.69
CA ASP A 42 12.78 -3.86 -13.34
C ASP A 42 11.59 -2.89 -13.28
N PRO A 43 11.08 -2.38 -14.43
CA PRO A 43 9.99 -1.42 -14.46
C PRO A 43 8.73 -1.91 -13.74
N GLN A 44 8.51 -3.23 -13.73
CA GLN A 44 7.38 -3.83 -13.04
C GLN A 44 7.56 -3.78 -11.51
N VAL A 45 8.79 -3.97 -11.00
CA VAL A 45 9.09 -3.83 -9.56
C VAL A 45 8.92 -2.38 -9.11
N LEU A 46 9.41 -1.42 -9.91
CA LEU A 46 9.23 -0.01 -9.60
C LEU A 46 7.74 0.37 -9.55
N GLN A 47 6.94 -0.13 -10.50
CA GLN A 47 5.50 0.10 -10.49
C GLN A 47 4.83 -0.53 -9.26
N ASP A 48 5.23 -1.72 -8.84
CA ASP A 48 4.70 -2.36 -7.63
C ASP A 48 5.04 -1.57 -6.36
N VAL A 49 6.27 -1.04 -6.26
CA VAL A 49 6.72 -0.14 -5.20
C VAL A 49 5.95 1.18 -5.16
N VAL A 50 5.56 1.69 -6.33
CA VAL A 50 4.76 2.92 -6.47
C VAL A 50 3.29 2.65 -6.12
N ASP A 51 2.74 1.52 -6.56
CA ASP A 51 1.38 1.08 -6.24
C ASP A 51 1.19 0.73 -4.76
N SER A 52 2.25 0.39 -4.03
CA SER A 52 2.16 0.06 -2.61
C SER A 52 2.03 1.26 -1.67
N VAL A 53 2.61 2.41 -2.02
CA VAL A 53 2.57 3.63 -1.19
C VAL A 53 1.64 4.70 -1.74
N PHE A 54 1.47 4.75 -3.05
CA PHE A 54 0.53 5.65 -3.73
C PHE A 54 -0.61 4.84 -4.35
N THR A 55 -1.27 4.04 -3.52
CA THR A 55 -2.26 3.06 -3.96
C THR A 55 -3.51 3.72 -4.52
N LEU A 56 -4.07 3.09 -5.55
CA LEU A 56 -5.34 3.45 -6.17
C LEU A 56 -6.34 2.30 -6.01
N PRO A 57 -7.65 2.57 -6.02
CA PRO A 57 -8.64 1.51 -6.19
C PRO A 57 -8.37 0.67 -7.44
N GLY A 58 -8.61 -0.64 -7.35
CA GLY A 58 -8.38 -1.63 -8.41
C GLY A 58 -7.08 -2.41 -8.24
N ARG A 59 -6.49 -2.84 -9.36
CA ARG A 59 -5.34 -3.77 -9.39
C ARG A 59 -4.08 -3.26 -8.68
N ALA A 60 -3.97 -1.96 -8.43
CA ALA A 60 -2.88 -1.40 -7.61
C ALA A 60 -2.90 -1.95 -6.18
N GLN A 61 -4.09 -2.30 -5.65
CA GLN A 61 -4.22 -2.95 -4.35
C GLN A 61 -3.55 -4.34 -4.31
N LEU A 62 -3.64 -5.14 -5.37
CA LEU A 62 -2.97 -6.44 -5.44
C LEU A 62 -1.44 -6.28 -5.43
N ARG A 63 -0.92 -5.27 -6.12
CA ARG A 63 0.51 -4.94 -6.13
C ARG A 63 0.98 -4.47 -4.76
N ARG A 64 0.20 -3.61 -4.09
CA ARG A 64 0.42 -3.21 -2.69
C ARG A 64 0.51 -4.42 -1.77
N MET A 65 -0.48 -5.30 -1.82
CA MET A 65 -0.53 -6.50 -0.97
C MET A 65 0.72 -7.35 -1.15
N ARG A 66 1.12 -7.58 -2.40
CA ARG A 66 2.32 -8.35 -2.75
C ARG A 66 3.60 -7.72 -2.17
N VAL A 67 3.84 -6.42 -2.39
CA VAL A 67 5.06 -5.75 -1.87
C VAL A 67 5.09 -5.78 -0.34
N ASN A 68 3.99 -5.38 0.30
CA ASN A 68 3.90 -5.35 1.77
C ASN A 68 4.13 -6.75 2.37
N ARG A 69 3.51 -7.75 1.77
CA ARG A 69 3.66 -9.15 2.18
C ARG A 69 5.08 -9.63 1.97
N PHE A 70 5.68 -9.38 0.81
CA PHE A 70 7.06 -9.78 0.56
C PHE A 70 8.00 -9.19 1.60
N VAL A 71 7.91 -7.89 1.87
CA VAL A 71 8.77 -7.19 2.83
C VAL A 71 8.58 -7.77 4.24
N HIS A 72 7.33 -7.97 4.65
CA HIS A 72 7.02 -8.58 5.94
C HIS A 72 7.56 -10.02 6.04
N ASN A 73 7.30 -10.83 5.02
CA ASN A 73 7.71 -12.24 4.94
C ASN A 73 9.23 -12.37 4.98
N TRP A 74 9.95 -11.51 4.25
CA TRP A 74 11.41 -11.49 4.24
C TRP A 74 11.95 -11.25 5.66
N GLY A 75 11.42 -10.28 6.39
CA GLY A 75 11.82 -10.03 7.78
C GLY A 75 11.40 -11.17 8.73
N LEU A 76 10.20 -11.73 8.54
CA LEU A 76 9.68 -12.84 9.32
C LEU A 76 10.57 -14.08 9.23
N GLU A 77 11.03 -14.45 8.03
CA GLU A 77 11.96 -15.57 7.81
C GLU A 77 13.28 -15.36 8.58
N ARG A 78 13.81 -14.14 8.58
CA ARG A 78 15.03 -13.80 9.34
C ARG A 78 14.82 -13.84 10.85
N CYS A 79 13.59 -13.59 11.29
CA CYS A 79 13.16 -13.82 12.65
C CYS A 79 12.91 -15.32 12.96
N GLY A 80 13.09 -16.23 12.01
CA GLY A 80 12.89 -17.68 12.18
C GLY A 80 11.44 -18.14 12.02
N GLY A 81 10.55 -17.26 11.55
CA GLY A 81 9.17 -17.59 11.22
C GLY A 81 9.05 -18.33 9.88
N LYS A 82 7.83 -18.75 9.56
CA LYS A 82 7.49 -19.38 8.28
C LYS A 82 6.39 -18.54 7.63
N PRO A 83 6.71 -17.78 6.58
CA PRO A 83 5.75 -16.88 5.98
C PRO A 83 4.65 -17.63 5.21
N PRO A 84 3.49 -16.99 5.03
CA PRO A 84 2.48 -17.46 4.10
C PRO A 84 2.90 -17.23 2.64
N PRO A 85 2.21 -17.84 1.65
CA PRO A 85 2.46 -17.61 0.22
C PRO A 85 2.38 -16.13 -0.17
N LEU A 86 3.23 -15.70 -1.11
CA LEU A 86 3.31 -14.31 -1.56
C LEU A 86 2.10 -13.86 -2.39
N ASP A 87 1.49 -14.78 -3.12
CA ASP A 87 0.27 -14.59 -3.89
C ASP A 87 -1.01 -14.66 -3.05
N GLY A 88 -0.86 -14.86 -1.74
CA GLY A 88 -1.96 -14.84 -0.78
C GLY A 88 -2.67 -13.50 -0.75
N THR A 89 -4.00 -13.56 -0.73
CA THR A 89 -4.87 -12.38 -0.73
C THR A 89 -5.56 -12.14 0.60
N SER A 90 -5.07 -12.76 1.70
CA SER A 90 -5.66 -12.60 3.03
C SER A 90 -5.44 -11.22 3.64
N ASP A 91 -4.36 -10.50 3.28
CA ASP A 91 -4.01 -9.17 3.82
C ASP A 91 -4.81 -8.04 3.17
N ARG A 92 -6.14 -8.11 3.30
CA ARG A 92 -7.11 -7.19 2.69
C ARG A 92 -7.23 -5.85 3.41
N TYR A 93 -6.13 -5.32 3.91
CA TYR A 93 -6.08 -4.03 4.59
C TYR A 93 -6.52 -2.90 3.65
N GLU A 94 -7.25 -1.92 4.21
CA GLU A 94 -7.71 -0.73 3.50
C GLU A 94 -8.57 -0.96 2.24
N GLN A 95 -9.19 -2.14 2.08
CA GLN A 95 -10.17 -2.38 1.01
C GLN A 95 -11.39 -1.43 1.09
N GLY A 96 -11.64 -0.78 2.22
CA GLY A 96 -12.64 0.30 2.30
C GLY A 96 -12.26 1.56 1.50
N LEU A 97 -10.97 1.81 1.33
CA LEU A 97 -10.44 3.03 0.71
C LEU A 97 -9.88 2.79 -0.69
N TYR A 98 -9.13 1.69 -0.87
CA TYR A 98 -8.53 1.30 -2.15
C TYR A 98 -8.93 -0.14 -2.54
N PRO A 99 -10.23 -0.43 -2.74
CA PRO A 99 -10.65 -1.79 -3.04
C PRO A 99 -10.19 -2.27 -4.39
N ASP A 100 -9.84 -3.56 -4.47
CA ASP A 100 -9.95 -4.30 -5.72
C ASP A 100 -11.35 -4.93 -5.76
N LEU A 101 -12.27 -4.31 -6.51
CA LEU A 101 -13.69 -4.70 -6.52
C LEU A 101 -13.90 -6.11 -7.09
N ASP A 102 -13.08 -6.55 -8.05
CA ASP A 102 -13.16 -7.89 -8.61
C ASP A 102 -12.69 -8.93 -7.60
N LEU A 103 -11.60 -8.65 -6.89
CA LEU A 103 -11.13 -9.49 -5.79
C LEU A 103 -12.16 -9.61 -4.66
N ILE A 104 -12.88 -8.52 -4.36
CA ILE A 104 -13.96 -8.51 -3.36
C ILE A 104 -15.15 -9.34 -3.85
N ARG A 105 -15.54 -9.25 -5.14
CA ARG A 105 -16.60 -10.08 -5.71
C ARG A 105 -16.28 -11.56 -5.64
N GLU A 106 -15.03 -11.92 -5.92
CA GLU A 106 -14.59 -13.31 -5.96
C GLU A 106 -14.46 -13.91 -4.56
N LYS A 107 -13.86 -13.17 -3.63
CA LYS A 107 -13.32 -13.74 -2.38
C LYS A 107 -13.75 -13.01 -1.10
N GLY A 108 -14.50 -11.92 -1.20
CA GLY A 108 -15.09 -11.23 -0.06
C GLY A 108 -14.25 -10.08 0.51
N PHE A 109 -14.56 -9.61 1.72
CA PHE A 109 -13.74 -8.57 2.38
C PHE A 109 -12.52 -9.13 3.07
N ILE A 110 -12.59 -10.39 3.51
CA ILE A 110 -11.60 -11.09 4.32
C ILE A 110 -11.59 -12.54 3.84
N GLU A 111 -10.41 -13.10 3.65
CA GLU A 111 -10.23 -14.55 3.53
C GLU A 111 -9.82 -15.11 4.88
N PRO A 112 -10.13 -16.39 5.18
CA PRO A 112 -9.61 -17.04 6.38
C PRO A 112 -8.10 -16.83 6.51
N ASP A 113 -7.65 -16.49 7.71
CA ASP A 113 -6.24 -16.22 7.96
C ASP A 113 -5.37 -17.37 7.43
N GLU A 114 -4.40 -16.99 6.60
CA GLU A 114 -3.39 -17.92 6.14
C GLU A 114 -2.54 -18.34 7.35
N LYS A 115 -2.30 -19.65 7.49
CA LYS A 115 -1.49 -20.14 8.60
C LYS A 115 -0.03 -19.76 8.38
N PHE A 116 0.53 -18.99 9.30
CA PHE A 116 1.96 -18.72 9.39
C PHE A 116 2.45 -18.93 10.82
N THR A 117 3.77 -19.06 10.99
CA THR A 117 4.37 -19.09 12.33
C THR A 117 5.08 -17.78 12.60
N TYR A 118 4.81 -17.20 13.76
CA TYR A 118 5.55 -16.05 14.26
C TYR A 118 7.05 -16.38 14.35
N GLY A 119 7.86 -15.35 14.16
CA GLY A 119 9.29 -15.42 14.46
C GLY A 119 9.54 -15.42 15.97
N ARG A 120 10.81 -15.35 16.35
CA ARG A 120 11.23 -15.13 17.75
C ARG A 120 10.58 -13.85 18.31
N GLU A 121 10.05 -13.90 19.52
CA GLU A 121 9.28 -12.78 20.13
C GLU A 121 10.11 -11.49 20.26
N GLU A 122 11.40 -11.61 20.54
CA GLU A 122 12.32 -10.48 20.65
C GLU A 122 12.73 -9.87 19.30
N CYS A 123 12.39 -10.52 18.19
CA CYS A 123 12.79 -10.11 16.86
C CYS A 123 11.82 -9.07 16.28
N GLN A 124 12.27 -7.82 16.18
CA GLN A 124 11.52 -6.74 15.56
C GLN A 124 11.63 -6.82 14.03
N ILE A 125 10.62 -7.38 13.36
CA ILE A 125 10.59 -7.58 11.89
C ILE A 125 10.96 -6.29 11.15
N GLY A 126 10.37 -5.15 11.54
CA GLY A 126 10.64 -3.86 10.89
C GLY A 126 12.09 -3.40 11.01
N ASP A 127 12.77 -3.71 12.11
CA ASP A 127 14.19 -3.38 12.29
C ASP A 127 15.08 -4.29 11.46
N VAL A 128 14.74 -5.58 11.38
CA VAL A 128 15.45 -6.54 10.52
C VAL A 128 15.33 -6.16 9.04
N VAL A 129 14.13 -5.75 8.61
CA VAL A 129 13.89 -5.22 7.26
C VAL A 129 14.73 -3.96 7.05
N ALA A 130 14.66 -2.98 7.94
CA ALA A 130 15.39 -1.71 7.81
C ALA A 130 16.93 -1.89 7.81
N GLN A 131 17.46 -2.95 8.43
CA GLN A 131 18.89 -3.25 8.38
C GLN A 131 19.35 -3.72 6.99
N ARG A 132 18.51 -4.46 6.24
CA ARG A 132 18.86 -4.97 4.91
C ARG A 132 18.38 -4.07 3.77
N MET A 133 17.26 -3.41 3.95
CA MET A 133 16.66 -2.45 3.03
C MET A 133 16.59 -1.08 3.74
N PRO A 134 17.70 -0.31 3.78
CA PRO A 134 17.76 0.94 4.52
C PRO A 134 16.71 1.97 4.10
N THR A 135 16.26 1.93 2.85
CA THR A 135 15.26 2.85 2.31
C THR A 135 13.83 2.49 2.77
N PHE A 136 13.62 1.33 3.42
CA PHE A 136 12.30 0.85 3.85
C PHE A 136 11.51 1.87 4.67
N ARG A 137 12.14 2.53 5.65
CA ARG A 137 11.43 3.48 6.52
C ARG A 137 11.03 4.76 5.77
N ASP A 138 11.89 5.23 4.87
CA ASP A 138 11.61 6.40 4.04
C ASP A 138 10.48 6.10 3.05
N TRP A 139 10.52 4.93 2.40
CA TRP A 139 9.45 4.43 1.53
C TRP A 139 8.13 4.28 2.28
N LEU A 140 8.13 3.63 3.45
CA LEU A 140 6.91 3.47 4.26
C LEU A 140 6.34 4.83 4.69
N GLY A 141 7.21 5.79 5.00
CA GLY A 141 6.84 7.16 5.35
C GLY A 141 6.09 7.90 4.23
N LEU A 142 6.21 7.47 2.96
CA LEU A 142 5.48 8.07 1.83
C LEU A 142 3.97 7.80 1.89
N THR A 143 3.51 6.85 2.70
CA THR A 143 2.08 6.61 2.94
C THR A 143 1.39 7.80 3.62
N VAL A 144 2.11 8.56 4.46
CA VAL A 144 1.57 9.72 5.20
C VAL A 144 1.11 10.84 4.25
N PRO A 145 1.97 11.40 3.37
CA PRO A 145 1.52 12.43 2.43
C PRO A 145 0.49 11.90 1.43
N TRP A 146 0.47 10.60 1.13
CA TRP A 146 -0.57 10.02 0.29
C TRP A 146 -1.94 9.94 0.98
N ASP A 147 -1.98 9.57 2.26
CA ASP A 147 -3.20 9.60 3.05
C ASP A 147 -3.74 11.04 3.13
N GLU A 148 -2.90 12.03 3.40
CA GLU A 148 -3.32 13.45 3.42
C GLU A 148 -3.98 13.89 2.10
N ILE A 149 -3.37 13.53 0.96
CA ILE A 149 -3.95 13.79 -0.37
C ILE A 149 -5.29 13.08 -0.52
N THR A 150 -5.36 11.82 -0.10
CA THR A 150 -6.57 11.01 -0.23
C THR A 150 -7.69 11.58 0.62
N GLN A 151 -7.43 11.97 1.86
CA GLN A 151 -8.40 12.65 2.72
C GLN A 151 -8.91 13.94 2.08
N SER A 152 -8.03 14.73 1.43
CA SER A 152 -8.46 15.90 0.68
C SER A 152 -9.32 15.57 -0.54
N VAL A 153 -8.95 14.52 -1.30
CA VAL A 153 -9.70 14.07 -2.48
C VAL A 153 -11.08 13.54 -2.11
N LEU A 154 -11.22 12.88 -0.96
CA LEU A 154 -12.50 12.39 -0.45
C LEU A 154 -13.53 13.51 -0.18
N GLN A 155 -13.08 14.77 -0.10
CA GLN A 155 -13.92 15.96 0.04
C GLN A 155 -14.25 16.64 -1.30
N ASP A 156 -13.76 16.12 -2.43
CA ASP A 156 -14.03 16.69 -3.76
C ASP A 156 -15.53 16.63 -4.08
N GLU A 157 -16.10 17.74 -4.55
CA GLU A 157 -17.53 17.87 -4.84
C GLU A 157 -18.03 16.84 -5.87
N SER A 158 -17.15 16.39 -6.78
CA SER A 158 -17.51 15.37 -7.77
C SER A 158 -17.79 13.99 -7.15
N LEU A 159 -17.33 13.74 -5.92
CA LEU A 159 -17.66 12.51 -5.19
C LEU A 159 -19.04 12.55 -4.54
N ILE A 160 -19.63 13.73 -4.29
CA ILE A 160 -20.95 13.86 -3.63
C ILE A 160 -22.04 13.00 -4.31
N PRO A 161 -22.28 13.11 -5.64
CA PRO A 161 -23.35 12.34 -6.28
C PRO A 161 -23.08 10.84 -6.26
N VAL A 162 -21.84 10.41 -6.48
CA VAL A 162 -21.49 8.97 -6.50
C VAL A 162 -21.50 8.36 -5.09
N LYS A 163 -21.18 9.14 -4.04
CA LYS A 163 -21.36 8.73 -2.64
C LYS A 163 -22.84 8.48 -2.32
N ALA A 164 -23.72 9.42 -2.68
CA ALA A 164 -25.16 9.27 -2.44
C ALA A 164 -25.77 8.06 -3.18
N THR A 165 -25.34 7.83 -4.44
CA THR A 165 -25.73 6.65 -5.22
C THR A 165 -25.27 5.36 -4.56
N MET A 166 -23.98 5.27 -4.16
CA MET A 166 -23.43 4.11 -3.47
C MET A 166 -24.17 3.84 -2.16
N ALA A 167 -24.36 4.87 -1.33
CA ALA A 167 -25.07 4.77 -0.05
C ALA A 167 -26.49 4.20 -0.24
N THR A 168 -27.23 4.75 -1.19
CA THR A 168 -28.60 4.32 -1.50
C THR A 168 -28.63 2.86 -1.97
N CYS A 169 -27.75 2.51 -2.92
CA CYS A 169 -27.65 1.14 -3.44
C CYS A 169 -27.35 0.14 -2.31
N LEU A 170 -26.39 0.45 -1.44
CA LEU A 170 -26.01 -0.38 -0.31
C LEU A 170 -27.17 -0.56 0.68
N ARG A 171 -27.83 0.53 1.09
CA ARG A 171 -29.01 0.47 2.00
C ARG A 171 -30.12 -0.39 1.42
N VAL A 172 -30.43 -0.24 0.13
CA VAL A 172 -31.48 -1.00 -0.55
C VAL A 172 -31.15 -2.49 -0.61
N ARG A 173 -29.93 -2.85 -1.02
CA ARG A 173 -29.53 -4.24 -1.23
C ARG A 173 -29.26 -5.00 0.06
N THR A 174 -28.81 -4.33 1.10
CA THR A 174 -28.26 -5.00 2.30
C THR A 174 -29.07 -4.74 3.55
N ARG A 175 -29.92 -3.70 3.55
CA ARG A 175 -30.67 -3.21 4.71
C ARG A 175 -29.81 -2.78 5.89
N LEU A 176 -28.50 -2.61 5.67
CA LEU A 176 -27.59 -2.04 6.64
C LEU A 176 -27.71 -0.51 6.67
N GLU A 177 -27.35 0.08 7.80
CA GLU A 177 -27.19 1.52 7.94
C GLU A 177 -25.97 1.98 7.15
N VAL A 178 -26.12 3.03 6.35
CA VAL A 178 -25.04 3.60 5.53
C VAL A 178 -25.23 5.11 5.46
N SER A 179 -24.16 5.85 5.73
CA SER A 179 -24.12 7.31 5.62
C SER A 179 -23.97 7.75 4.18
N ASP A 180 -24.63 8.85 3.81
CA ASP A 180 -24.44 9.50 2.51
C ASP A 180 -23.10 10.28 2.45
N GLU A 181 -22.53 10.67 3.59
CA GLU A 181 -21.27 11.44 3.67
C GLU A 181 -20.02 10.56 3.46
N ASP A 182 -20.06 9.36 4.03
CA ASP A 182 -19.00 8.35 3.94
C ASP A 182 -19.61 6.94 3.84
N PRO A 183 -20.11 6.57 2.65
CA PRO A 183 -20.78 5.29 2.44
C PRO A 183 -19.84 4.11 2.63
N ALA A 184 -18.56 4.25 2.25
CA ALA A 184 -17.59 3.17 2.34
C ALA A 184 -17.30 2.81 3.81
N LEU A 185 -16.90 3.79 4.63
CA LEU A 185 -16.52 3.53 6.01
C LEU A 185 -17.72 3.14 6.88
N SER A 186 -18.86 3.83 6.71
CA SER A 186 -20.07 3.51 7.48
C SER A 186 -20.59 2.11 7.15
N TYR A 187 -20.58 1.71 5.87
CA TYR A 187 -20.96 0.36 5.48
C TYR A 187 -20.04 -0.70 6.07
N MET A 188 -18.71 -0.50 6.01
CA MET A 188 -17.75 -1.42 6.63
C MET A 188 -17.97 -1.54 8.14
N GLY A 189 -18.31 -0.45 8.82
CA GLY A 189 -18.71 -0.47 10.23
C GLY A 189 -19.94 -1.35 10.49
N SER A 190 -20.99 -1.23 9.67
CA SER A 190 -22.19 -2.05 9.78
C SER A 190 -21.96 -3.52 9.42
N VAL A 191 -21.12 -3.81 8.43
CA VAL A 191 -20.71 -5.18 8.09
C VAL A 191 -19.95 -5.81 9.25
N ASN A 192 -18.97 -5.10 9.83
CA ASN A 192 -18.21 -5.58 10.98
C ASN A 192 -19.14 -5.94 12.14
N LYS A 193 -20.10 -5.07 12.46
CA LYS A 193 -21.13 -5.36 13.48
C LYS A 193 -21.93 -6.62 13.15
N ALA A 194 -22.44 -6.72 11.91
CA ALA A 194 -23.26 -7.86 11.49
C ALA A 194 -22.47 -9.18 11.45
N VAL A 195 -21.19 -9.15 11.12
CA VAL A 195 -20.30 -10.33 11.05
C VAL A 195 -19.85 -10.75 12.45
N LEU A 196 -19.61 -9.82 13.37
CA LEU A 196 -19.29 -10.13 14.77
C LEU A 196 -20.42 -10.92 15.48
N GLU A 197 -21.67 -10.65 15.12
CA GLU A 197 -22.83 -11.34 15.69
C GLU A 197 -23.00 -12.78 15.18
N ASP A 198 -22.54 -13.07 13.95
CA ASP A 198 -22.61 -14.40 13.34
C ASP A 198 -21.67 -14.45 12.13
N TYR A 199 -20.50 -15.07 12.32
CA TYR A 199 -19.44 -15.15 11.33
C TYR A 199 -19.63 -16.36 10.42
N SER A 200 -19.75 -16.13 9.11
CA SER A 200 -19.64 -17.17 8.10
C SER A 200 -19.15 -16.59 6.77
N THR A 201 -18.45 -17.40 5.98
CA THR A 201 -18.03 -17.03 4.62
C THR A 201 -19.22 -16.60 3.76
N GLN A 202 -20.36 -17.29 3.88
CA GLN A 202 -21.57 -16.94 3.14
C GLN A 202 -22.08 -15.54 3.51
N LYS A 203 -22.03 -15.17 4.80
CA LYS A 203 -22.48 -13.85 5.26
C LYS A 203 -21.51 -12.74 4.84
N ILE A 204 -20.20 -13.00 4.87
CA ILE A 204 -19.20 -12.05 4.34
C ILE A 204 -19.49 -11.79 2.86
N MET A 205 -19.64 -12.84 2.05
CA MET A 205 -19.91 -12.70 0.62
C MET A 205 -21.24 -11.97 0.34
N LYS A 206 -22.27 -12.21 1.16
CA LYS A 206 -23.55 -11.50 1.07
C LYS A 206 -23.41 -9.98 1.16
N TYR A 207 -22.40 -9.49 1.89
CA TYR A 207 -22.12 -8.05 2.02
C TYR A 207 -21.03 -7.55 1.06
N SER A 208 -20.05 -8.41 0.74
CA SER A 208 -18.96 -8.05 -0.17
C SER A 208 -19.41 -7.77 -1.60
N VAL A 209 -20.28 -8.62 -2.16
CA VAL A 209 -20.74 -8.44 -3.56
C VAL A 209 -21.52 -7.12 -3.73
N PRO A 210 -22.52 -6.79 -2.88
CA PRO A 210 -23.17 -5.48 -2.96
C PRO A 210 -22.22 -4.29 -2.84
N PHE A 211 -21.19 -4.37 -2.00
CA PHE A 211 -20.19 -3.31 -1.90
C PHE A 211 -19.41 -3.11 -3.18
N ALA A 212 -18.95 -4.20 -3.80
CA ALA A 212 -18.22 -4.13 -5.04
C ALA A 212 -19.09 -3.54 -6.17
N ASP A 213 -20.33 -4.01 -6.30
CA ASP A 213 -21.26 -3.56 -7.34
C ASP A 213 -21.75 -2.12 -7.13
N CYS A 214 -22.15 -1.76 -5.90
CA CYS A 214 -22.66 -0.42 -5.59
C CYS A 214 -21.55 0.63 -5.56
N GLY A 215 -20.30 0.22 -5.34
CA GLY A 215 -19.14 1.09 -5.22
C GLY A 215 -18.45 1.42 -6.54
N GLU A 216 -18.82 0.79 -7.66
CA GLU A 216 -18.09 0.88 -8.93
C GLU A 216 -17.85 2.32 -9.39
N ASP A 217 -18.91 3.13 -9.49
CA ASP A 217 -18.81 4.53 -9.91
C ASP A 217 -18.06 5.41 -8.89
N TYR A 218 -18.23 5.12 -7.60
CA TYR A 218 -17.55 5.84 -6.52
C TYR A 218 -16.05 5.61 -6.58
N TYR A 219 -15.61 4.35 -6.65
CA TYR A 219 -14.19 4.00 -6.69
C TYR A 219 -13.55 4.34 -8.03
N ALA A 220 -14.27 4.26 -9.15
CA ALA A 220 -13.79 4.75 -10.44
C ALA A 220 -13.58 6.28 -10.43
N THR A 221 -14.45 7.03 -9.76
CA THR A 221 -14.30 8.48 -9.61
C THR A 221 -13.15 8.82 -8.66
N LEU A 222 -13.05 8.15 -7.51
CA LEU A 222 -11.95 8.31 -6.57
C LEU A 222 -10.59 8.01 -7.23
N ALA A 223 -10.48 6.88 -7.92
CA ALA A 223 -9.26 6.50 -8.65
C ALA A 223 -8.83 7.58 -9.64
N ARG A 224 -9.76 8.12 -10.43
CA ARG A 224 -9.48 9.19 -11.40
C ARG A 224 -9.00 10.48 -10.76
N LEU A 225 -9.50 10.83 -9.58
CA LEU A 225 -9.08 12.02 -8.84
C LEU A 225 -7.67 11.84 -8.25
N LEU A 226 -7.41 10.67 -7.65
CA LEU A 226 -6.11 10.31 -7.10
C LEU A 226 -5.03 10.20 -8.19
N GLU A 227 -5.35 9.59 -9.34
CA GLU A 227 -4.47 9.48 -10.50
C GLU A 227 -3.93 10.84 -10.94
N LYS A 228 -4.73 11.92 -10.84
CA LYS A 228 -4.27 13.27 -11.18
C LYS A 228 -3.23 13.82 -10.22
N LYS A 229 -3.24 13.39 -8.95
CA LYS A 229 -2.32 13.85 -7.90
C LYS A 229 -1.03 13.02 -7.89
N ARG A 230 -1.13 11.77 -8.32
CA ARG A 230 -0.11 10.74 -8.20
C ARG A 230 1.24 11.07 -8.86
N PRO A 231 1.31 11.57 -10.11
CA PRO A 231 2.60 11.81 -10.78
C PRO A 231 3.49 12.81 -10.05
N ALA A 232 2.90 13.82 -9.41
CA ALA A 232 3.68 14.83 -8.69
C ALA A 232 4.38 14.26 -7.45
N LEU A 233 3.75 13.30 -6.75
CA LEU A 233 4.39 12.62 -5.63
C LEU A 233 5.41 11.57 -6.09
N ILE A 234 5.09 10.81 -7.14
CA ILE A 234 6.06 9.88 -7.75
C ILE A 234 7.33 10.64 -8.11
N GLU A 235 7.19 11.78 -8.79
CA GLU A 235 8.35 12.56 -9.21
C GLU A 235 9.13 13.11 -8.02
N ARG A 236 8.42 13.69 -7.04
CA ARG A 236 9.04 14.25 -5.83
C ARG A 236 9.84 13.22 -5.04
N HIS A 237 9.40 11.96 -5.05
CA HIS A 237 9.99 10.87 -4.26
C HIS A 237 10.69 9.81 -5.12
N ARG A 238 11.00 10.13 -6.38
CA ARG A 238 11.55 9.18 -7.36
C ARG A 238 12.77 8.44 -6.83
N GLU A 239 13.71 9.14 -6.21
CA GLU A 239 14.94 8.55 -5.69
C GLU A 239 14.67 7.50 -4.59
N VAL A 240 13.73 7.77 -3.68
CA VAL A 240 13.34 6.83 -2.62
C VAL A 240 12.68 5.58 -3.22
N LEU A 241 11.79 5.78 -4.19
CA LEU A 241 11.08 4.69 -4.88
C LEU A 241 12.04 3.81 -5.68
N GLU A 242 12.95 4.40 -6.46
CA GLU A 242 13.94 3.68 -7.26
C GLU A 242 14.94 2.90 -6.39
N LYS A 243 15.43 3.52 -5.31
CA LYS A 243 16.32 2.85 -4.36
C LYS A 243 15.64 1.68 -3.68
N PHE A 244 14.42 1.87 -3.16
CA PHE A 244 13.70 0.78 -2.51
C PHE A 244 13.35 -0.35 -3.48
N ALA A 245 13.00 -0.03 -4.73
CA ALA A 245 12.79 -1.03 -5.78
C ALA A 245 14.06 -1.86 -6.06
N ALA A 246 15.24 -1.22 -6.11
CA ALA A 246 16.50 -1.93 -6.25
C ALA A 246 16.79 -2.83 -5.03
N GLU A 247 16.58 -2.33 -3.82
CA GLU A 247 16.75 -3.09 -2.57
C GLU A 247 15.83 -4.32 -2.53
N LEU A 248 14.57 -4.21 -2.97
CA LEU A 248 13.64 -5.33 -3.10
C LEU A 248 14.16 -6.42 -4.04
N VAL A 249 14.67 -6.04 -5.21
CA VAL A 249 15.26 -7.00 -6.16
C VAL A 249 16.47 -7.69 -5.54
N GLU A 250 17.34 -6.96 -4.84
CA GLU A 250 18.52 -7.52 -4.18
C GLU A 250 18.18 -8.54 -3.09
N VAL A 251 17.01 -8.44 -2.47
CA VAL A 251 16.55 -9.40 -1.46
C VAL A 251 15.67 -10.50 -2.04
N GLY A 252 15.48 -10.54 -3.36
CA GLY A 252 14.84 -11.62 -4.09
C GLY A 252 13.37 -11.38 -4.45
N TYR A 253 12.89 -10.13 -4.45
CA TYR A 253 11.55 -9.82 -4.93
C TYR A 253 11.43 -10.06 -6.44
N VAL A 254 10.41 -10.82 -6.84
CA VAL A 254 10.04 -11.05 -8.23
C VAL A 254 8.51 -10.87 -8.36
N PRO A 255 8.02 -10.01 -9.28
CA PRO A 255 6.60 -9.78 -9.52
C PRO A 255 5.82 -11.00 -10.05
#